data_AF-K5W178-F1
#
_entry.id   AF-K5W178-F1
#
_cell.length_a   1.000
_cell.length_b   1.000
_cell.length_c   1.000
_cell.angle_alpha   90.00
_cell.angle_beta   90.00
_cell.angle_gamma   90.00
#
_symmetry.space_group_name_H-M   'P 1'
#
loop_
_entity.id
_entity.type
_entity.pdbx_description
1 polymer ?
#
loop_
_entity_poly.entity_id
_entity_poly.type
_entity_poly.pdbx_seq_one_letter_code
_entity_poly.pdbx_strand_id
1 'polypeptide(L)'
;LVTDYILGAVSSLVVYEFLITISNEIDMVWKRPVTVSAVLLGSVRWCMLLTVIFELAPTTPNNCIPLTILVPVFFLIGYAQTALFSALRVFAIWNRSHIWSLVVFVLSMVPFITNLVAATMSKYTAVADPIFGTTCATKFTFSVQANNILIYITRSSLILADTIVLVLTWIKTFGNWRRARSVNVQVSLTTCLLRDGQHCLFHSFVSSKYSSAANLQFCGRSPGPT
;
A
#
# COMPACT_ATOMS: atom_id res chain seq x y z
N LEU A 1 16.66 18.64 4.58
CA LEU A 1 17.75 17.79 4.06
C LEU A 1 17.39 16.31 4.02
N VAL A 2 17.27 15.59 5.15
CA VAL A 2 16.99 14.12 5.13
C VAL A 2 15.67 13.80 4.41
N THR A 3 14.62 14.59 4.65
CA THR A 3 13.33 14.45 3.97
C THR A 3 13.44 14.64 2.46
N ASP A 4 14.28 15.58 2.02
CA ASP A 4 14.47 15.90 0.59
C ASP A 4 15.22 14.78 -0.15
N TYR A 5 16.19 14.14 0.50
CA TYR A 5 16.88 12.96 -0.05
C TYR A 5 15.95 11.75 -0.15
N ILE A 6 15.14 11.50 0.88
CA ILE A 6 14.15 10.41 0.86
C ILE A 6 13.13 10.64 -0.25
N LEU A 7 12.65 11.88 -0.41
CA LEU A 7 11.73 12.24 -1.47
C LEU A 7 12.33 11.98 -2.86
N GLY A 8 13.58 12.41 -3.09
CA GLY A 8 14.26 12.15 -4.36
C GLY A 8 14.43 10.66 -4.66
N ALA A 9 14.83 9.87 -3.66
CA ALA A 9 14.97 8.43 -3.79
C ALA A 9 13.63 7.73 -4.10
N VAL A 10 12.57 8.05 -3.34
CA VAL A 10 11.23 7.50 -3.56
C VAL A 10 10.69 7.90 -4.94
N SER A 11 10.88 9.15 -5.35
CA SER A 11 10.48 9.64 -6.66
C SER A 11 11.18 8.87 -7.78
N SER A 12 12.49 8.65 -7.65
CA SER A 12 13.27 7.90 -8.65
C SER A 12 12.79 6.44 -8.76
N LEU A 13 12.45 5.81 -7.64
CA LEU A 13 11.93 4.45 -7.61
C LEU A 13 10.54 4.36 -8.28
N VAL A 14 9.66 5.32 -8.00
CA VAL A 14 8.32 5.38 -8.61
C VAL A 14 8.42 5.55 -10.12
N VAL A 15 9.31 6.44 -10.59
CA VAL A 15 9.53 6.65 -12.03
C VAL A 15 10.15 5.40 -12.67
N TYR A 16 11.11 4.76 -12.01
CA TYR A 16 11.72 3.52 -12.48
C TYR A 16 10.69 2.39 -12.65
N GLU A 17 9.87 2.15 -11.62
CA GLU A 17 8.80 1.15 -11.64
C GLU A 17 7.76 1.44 -12.72
N PHE A 18 7.46 2.71 -12.98
CA PHE A 18 6.59 3.10 -14.07
C PHE A 18 7.17 2.75 -15.44
N LEU A 19 8.43 3.12 -15.69
CA LEU A 19 9.10 2.88 -16.97
C LEU A 19 9.19 1.40 -17.31
N ILE A 20 9.47 0.53 -16.34
CA ILE A 20 9.57 -0.91 -16.59
C ILE A 20 8.20 -1.57 -16.78
N THR A 21 7.16 -1.07 -16.10
CA THR A 21 5.83 -1.69 -16.16
C THR A 21 4.92 -1.14 -17.25
N ILE A 22 5.27 -0.02 -17.89
CA ILE A 22 4.43 0.62 -18.91
C ILE A 22 4.24 -0.26 -20.15
N SER A 23 5.27 -0.99 -20.60
CA SER A 23 5.17 -1.89 -21.75
C SER A 23 4.12 -2.98 -21.50
N ASN A 24 4.17 -3.59 -20.30
CA ASN A 24 3.22 -4.62 -19.90
C ASN A 24 1.81 -4.04 -19.67
N GLU A 25 1.71 -2.79 -19.21
CA GLU A 25 0.44 -2.10 -18.99
C GLU A 25 -0.26 -1.80 -20.32
N ILE A 26 0.47 -1.33 -21.33
CA ILE A 26 -0.06 -1.10 -22.67
C ILE A 26 -0.62 -2.40 -23.25
N ASP A 27 0.11 -3.51 -23.12
CA ASP A 27 -0.34 -4.80 -23.62
C ASP A 27 -1.54 -5.39 -22.85
N MET A 28 -1.67 -5.12 -21.55
CA MET A 28 -2.76 -5.66 -20.74
C MET A 28 -4.02 -4.78 -20.71
N VAL A 29 -3.87 -3.46 -20.70
CA VAL A 29 -4.97 -2.49 -20.55
C VAL A 29 -5.53 -2.07 -21.90
N TRP A 30 -4.68 -1.89 -22.92
CA TRP A 30 -5.10 -1.32 -24.20
C TRP A 30 -5.42 -2.36 -25.27
N LYS A 31 -4.91 -3.59 -25.16
CA LYS A 31 -5.22 -4.68 -26.13
C LYS A 31 -6.39 -5.58 -25.72
N ARG A 32 -6.91 -5.48 -24.49
CA ARG A 32 -8.00 -6.33 -23.98
C ARG A 32 -9.19 -5.48 -23.51
N PRO A 33 -10.41 -6.05 -23.41
CA PRO A 33 -11.55 -5.30 -22.88
C PRO A 33 -11.24 -4.81 -21.46
N VAL A 34 -11.44 -3.51 -21.26
CA VAL A 34 -11.15 -2.81 -20.01
C VAL A 34 -11.93 -3.46 -18.86
N THR A 35 -11.20 -4.16 -17.99
CA THR A 35 -11.78 -4.83 -16.82
C THR A 35 -11.73 -3.88 -15.62
N VAL A 36 -12.70 -3.95 -14.70
CA VAL A 36 -12.74 -3.08 -13.50
C VAL A 36 -11.42 -3.12 -12.71
N SER A 37 -10.81 -4.30 -12.56
CA SER A 37 -9.51 -4.45 -11.90
C SER A 37 -8.37 -3.75 -12.64
N ALA A 38 -8.42 -3.70 -13.99
CA ALA A 38 -7.41 -3.02 -14.79
C ALA A 38 -7.50 -1.49 -14.63
N VAL A 39 -8.71 -0.93 -14.61
CA VAL A 39 -8.93 0.50 -14.33
C VAL A 39 -8.46 0.86 -12.93
N LEU A 40 -8.77 0.02 -11.95
CA LEU A 40 -8.32 0.19 -10.57
C LEU A 40 -6.79 0.22 -10.48
N LEU A 41 -6.11 -0.74 -11.08
CA LEU A 41 -4.64 -0.80 -11.09
C LEU A 41 -4.01 0.41 -11.79
N GLY A 42 -4.55 0.81 -12.95
CA GLY A 42 -4.12 2.03 -13.64
C GLY A 42 -4.31 3.26 -12.75
N SER A 43 -5.48 3.42 -12.15
CA SER A 43 -5.78 4.58 -11.30
C SER A 43 -4.85 4.72 -10.10
N VAL A 44 -4.42 3.62 -9.48
CA VAL A 44 -3.44 3.62 -8.37
C VAL A 44 -2.08 4.13 -8.84
N ARG A 45 -1.61 3.67 -10.00
CA ARG A 45 -0.32 4.08 -10.57
C ARG A 45 -0.31 5.55 -10.93
N TRP A 46 -1.35 6.03 -11.61
CA TRP A 46 -1.47 7.44 -11.98
C TRP A 46 -1.58 8.35 -10.76
N CYS A 47 -2.29 7.92 -9.70
CA CYS A 47 -2.34 8.69 -8.45
C CYS A 47 -0.95 8.81 -7.81
N MET A 48 -0.15 7.73 -7.77
CA MET A 48 1.22 7.78 -7.22
C MET A 48 2.17 8.63 -8.06
N LEU A 49 2.02 8.64 -9.39
CA LEU A 49 2.83 9.53 -10.24
C LEU A 49 2.46 10.99 -10.03
N LEU A 50 1.16 11.30 -9.99
CA LEU A 50 0.68 12.64 -9.76
C LEU A 50 1.16 13.17 -8.40
N THR A 51 1.15 12.35 -7.34
CA THR A 51 1.70 12.79 -6.04
C THR A 51 3.15 13.23 -6.14
N VAL A 52 4.00 12.43 -6.79
CA VAL A 52 5.42 12.75 -6.96
C VAL A 52 5.60 14.02 -7.78
N ILE A 53 4.83 14.19 -8.86
CA ILE A 53 4.90 15.39 -9.72
C ILE A 53 4.52 16.65 -8.92
N PHE A 54 3.45 16.59 -8.14
CA PHE A 54 3.01 17.74 -7.33
C PHE A 54 3.96 18.03 -6.16
N GLU A 55 4.62 17.02 -5.62
CA GLU A 55 5.60 17.19 -4.53
C GLU A 55 6.92 17.79 -5.02
N LEU A 56 7.30 17.54 -6.28
CA LEU A 56 8.48 18.13 -6.94
C LEU A 56 8.20 19.52 -7.56
N ALA A 57 6.95 19.94 -7.65
CA ALA A 57 6.60 21.21 -8.27
C ALA A 57 7.05 22.40 -7.41
N PRO A 58 7.68 23.44 -7.99
CA PRO A 58 8.18 24.58 -7.23
C PRO A 58 7.03 25.34 -6.55
N THR A 59 7.17 25.60 -5.26
CA THR A 59 6.18 26.32 -4.46
C THR A 59 6.27 27.82 -4.76
N THR A 60 5.19 28.38 -5.29
CA THR A 60 5.01 29.83 -5.42
C THR A 60 4.02 30.34 -4.37
N PRO A 61 4.02 31.65 -4.02
CA PRO A 61 3.10 32.20 -3.02
C PRO A 61 1.62 31.91 -3.32
N ASN A 62 1.25 31.85 -4.60
CA ASN A 62 -0.13 31.64 -5.04
C ASN A 62 -0.52 30.15 -5.07
N ASN A 63 0.45 29.24 -5.24
CA ASN A 63 0.19 27.81 -5.44
C ASN A 63 0.49 26.96 -4.21
N CYS A 64 1.11 27.54 -3.18
CA CYS A 64 1.57 26.82 -1.99
C CYS A 64 0.42 26.12 -1.23
N ILE A 65 -0.67 26.83 -0.93
CA ILE A 65 -1.85 26.27 -0.25
C ILE A 65 -2.52 25.17 -1.10
N PRO A 66 -2.86 25.40 -2.38
CA PRO A 66 -3.50 24.36 -3.18
C PRO A 66 -2.60 23.14 -3.38
N LEU A 67 -1.28 23.28 -3.56
CA LEU A 67 -0.35 22.13 -3.62
C LEU A 67 -0.43 21.29 -2.33
N THR A 68 -0.39 21.97 -1.18
CA THR A 68 -0.37 21.33 0.14
C THR A 68 -1.67 20.56 0.43
N ILE A 69 -2.79 20.97 -0.18
CA ILE A 69 -4.09 20.27 -0.08
C ILE A 69 -4.18 19.13 -1.10
N LEU A 70 -3.66 19.34 -2.30
CA LEU A 70 -3.81 18.42 -3.42
C LEU A 70 -3.01 17.12 -3.22
N VAL A 71 -1.81 17.21 -2.64
CA VAL A 71 -0.98 16.04 -2.28
C VAL A 71 -1.72 15.06 -1.34
N PRO A 72 -2.24 15.47 -0.17
CA PRO A 72 -2.97 14.56 0.72
C PRO A 72 -4.27 14.02 0.10
N VAL A 73 -4.92 14.76 -0.81
CA VAL A 73 -6.09 14.24 -1.54
C VAL A 73 -5.73 13.01 -2.37
N PHE A 74 -4.64 13.04 -3.12
CA PHE A 74 -4.20 11.87 -3.88
C PHE A 74 -3.76 10.71 -2.97
N PHE A 75 -3.15 10.99 -1.82
CA PHE A 75 -2.88 9.95 -0.82
C PHE A 75 -4.17 9.30 -0.28
N LEU A 76 -5.22 10.09 -0.03
CA LEU A 76 -6.53 9.57 0.40
C LEU A 76 -7.16 8.67 -0.67
N ILE A 77 -7.08 9.06 -1.94
CA ILE A 77 -7.52 8.21 -3.06
C ILE A 77 -6.74 6.89 -3.07
N GLY A 78 -5.41 6.95 -2.88
CA GLY A 78 -4.56 5.77 -2.77
C GLY A 78 -4.94 4.84 -1.61
N TYR A 79 -5.27 5.38 -0.43
CA TYR A 79 -5.76 4.58 0.69
C TYR A 79 -7.09 3.89 0.38
N ALA A 80 -8.03 4.59 -0.27
CA ALA A 80 -9.30 4.00 -0.66
C ALA A 80 -9.12 2.88 -1.70
N GLN A 81 -8.27 3.10 -2.70
CA GLN A 81 -7.97 2.09 -3.73
C GLN A 81 -7.29 0.85 -3.15
N THR A 82 -6.31 1.01 -2.26
CA THR A 82 -5.60 -0.11 -1.61
C THR A 82 -6.53 -0.92 -0.69
N ALA A 83 -7.43 -0.26 0.04
CA ALA A 83 -8.46 -0.93 0.82
C ALA A 83 -9.43 -1.73 -0.07
N LEU A 84 -9.86 -1.15 -1.20
CA LEU A 84 -10.73 -1.83 -2.15
C LEU A 84 -10.04 -3.04 -2.79
N PHE A 85 -8.77 -2.92 -3.17
CA PHE A 85 -7.99 -4.02 -3.74
C PHE A 85 -7.85 -5.18 -2.75
N SER A 86 -7.57 -4.88 -1.48
CA SER A 86 -7.46 -5.88 -0.41
C SER A 86 -8.78 -6.61 -0.18
N ALA A 87 -9.90 -5.88 -0.17
CA ALA A 87 -11.23 -6.47 -0.05
C ALA A 87 -11.59 -7.38 -1.23
N LEU A 88 -11.37 -6.90 -2.47
CA LEU A 88 -11.62 -7.67 -3.69
C LEU A 88 -10.81 -8.97 -3.74
N ARG A 89 -9.55 -8.93 -3.27
CA ARG A 89 -8.70 -10.13 -3.15
C ARG A 89 -9.32 -11.18 -2.24
N VAL A 90 -9.81 -10.78 -1.07
CA VAL A 90 -10.46 -11.71 -0.11
C VAL A 90 -11.78 -12.24 -0.67
N PHE A 91 -12.56 -11.37 -1.32
CA PHE A 91 -13.83 -11.72 -1.95
C PHE A 91 -13.67 -12.81 -3.02
N ALA A 92 -12.63 -12.69 -3.86
CA ALA A 92 -12.31 -13.67 -4.89
C ALA A 92 -11.83 -15.01 -4.30
N ILE A 93 -11.01 -14.98 -3.24
CA ILE A 93 -10.47 -16.19 -2.59
C ILE A 93 -11.57 -16.99 -1.89
N TRP A 94 -12.46 -16.31 -1.17
CA TRP A 94 -13.50 -16.94 -0.36
C TRP A 94 -14.84 -17.06 -1.09
N ASN A 95 -14.80 -17.36 -2.38
CA ASN A 95 -15.96 -17.77 -3.19
C ASN A 95 -17.25 -16.96 -2.88
N ARG A 96 -17.16 -15.62 -2.92
CA ARG A 96 -18.28 -14.68 -2.72
C ARG A 96 -18.83 -14.55 -1.29
N SER A 97 -18.14 -14.99 -0.24
CA SER A 97 -18.56 -14.62 1.13
C SER A 97 -18.26 -13.16 1.42
N HIS A 98 -19.31 -12.36 1.61
CA HIS A 98 -19.18 -10.92 1.83
C HIS A 98 -18.63 -10.56 3.22
N ILE A 99 -18.76 -11.44 4.22
CA ILE A 99 -18.41 -11.14 5.63
C ILE A 99 -16.92 -10.85 5.78
N TRP A 100 -16.03 -11.79 5.40
CA TRP A 100 -14.58 -11.62 5.52
C TRP A 100 -14.05 -10.46 4.67
N SER A 101 -14.61 -10.28 3.47
CA SER A 101 -14.29 -9.15 2.60
C SER A 101 -14.64 -7.82 3.25
N LEU A 102 -15.81 -7.73 3.91
CA LEU A 102 -16.25 -6.52 4.60
C LEU A 102 -15.36 -6.21 5.81
N VAL A 103 -15.01 -7.22 6.61
CA VAL A 103 -14.10 -7.06 7.75
C VAL A 103 -12.77 -6.46 7.29
N VAL A 104 -12.15 -7.04 6.27
CA VAL A 104 -10.87 -6.53 5.72
C VAL A 104 -11.03 -5.13 5.15
N PHE A 105 -12.14 -4.84 4.46
CA PHE A 105 -12.42 -3.51 3.92
C PHE A 105 -12.50 -2.45 5.03
N VAL A 106 -13.26 -2.72 6.09
CA VAL A 106 -13.45 -1.79 7.21
C VAL A 106 -12.13 -1.54 7.94
N LEU A 107 -11.35 -2.60 8.23
CA LEU A 107 -10.04 -2.45 8.87
C LEU A 107 -9.05 -1.66 7.99
N SER A 108 -9.11 -1.86 6.66
CA SER A 108 -8.24 -1.17 5.70
C SER A 108 -8.67 0.27 5.42
N MET A 109 -9.92 0.64 5.71
CA MET A 109 -10.44 2.01 5.57
C MET A 109 -10.08 2.93 6.74
N VAL A 110 -9.64 2.39 7.88
CA VAL A 110 -9.18 3.18 9.04
C VAL A 110 -8.15 4.27 8.66
N PRO A 111 -7.05 3.99 7.93
CA PRO A 111 -6.12 5.03 7.50
C PRO A 111 -6.76 6.12 6.66
N PHE A 112 -7.72 5.79 5.78
CA PHE A 112 -8.42 6.79 4.99
C PHE A 112 -9.16 7.76 5.92
N ILE A 113 -9.93 7.22 6.88
CA ILE A 113 -10.71 8.03 7.81
C ILE A 113 -9.81 8.88 8.70
N THR A 114 -8.75 8.31 9.28
CA THR A 114 -7.87 9.07 10.18
C THR A 114 -7.11 10.17 9.45
N ASN A 115 -6.63 9.90 8.22
CA ASN A 115 -5.95 10.93 7.42
C ASN A 115 -6.92 12.00 6.92
N LEU A 116 -8.17 11.63 6.60
CA LEU A 116 -9.20 12.58 6.21
C LEU A 116 -9.53 13.54 7.35
N VAL A 117 -9.72 13.02 8.56
CA VAL A 117 -9.95 13.84 9.76
C VAL A 117 -8.74 14.72 10.06
N ALA A 118 -7.52 14.22 9.88
CA ALA A 118 -6.32 15.03 10.04
C ALA A 118 -6.26 16.18 9.02
N ALA A 119 -6.61 15.92 7.76
CA ALA A 119 -6.59 16.91 6.68
C ALA A 119 -7.69 17.98 6.80
N THR A 120 -8.85 17.64 7.35
CA THR A 120 -9.94 18.61 7.57
C THR A 120 -9.69 19.49 8.80
N MET A 121 -9.01 18.96 9.81
CA MET A 121 -8.72 19.68 11.06
C MET A 121 -7.40 20.46 11.02
N SER A 122 -6.57 20.25 10.00
CA SER A 122 -5.32 20.99 9.81
C SER A 122 -5.57 22.41 9.30
N LYS A 123 -4.84 23.37 9.86
CA LYS A 123 -4.80 24.76 9.40
C LYS A 123 -3.58 24.99 8.51
N TYR A 124 -3.77 25.60 7.35
CA TYR A 124 -2.70 25.90 6.41
C TYR A 124 -2.33 27.38 6.52
N THR A 125 -1.06 27.69 6.77
CA THR A 125 -0.57 29.07 6.85
C THR A 125 0.70 29.22 6.02
N ALA A 126 0.76 30.25 5.17
CA ALA A 126 1.98 30.58 4.44
C ALA A 126 2.97 31.27 5.38
N VAL A 127 4.22 30.81 5.38
CA VAL A 127 5.33 31.35 6.17
C VAL A 127 6.48 31.67 5.23
N ALA A 128 7.10 32.84 5.39
CA ALA A 128 8.31 33.19 4.65
C ALA A 128 9.51 32.53 5.34
N ASP A 129 10.14 31.56 4.67
CA ASP A 129 11.38 30.93 5.11
C ASP A 129 12.59 31.66 4.49
N PRO A 130 13.63 32.00 5.28
CA PRO A 130 14.78 32.74 4.79
C PRO A 130 15.65 31.98 3.77
N ILE A 131 15.51 30.66 3.65
CA ILE A 131 16.36 29.81 2.79
C ILE A 131 15.58 29.33 1.57
N PHE A 132 14.32 28.93 1.75
CA PHE A 132 13.50 28.31 0.69
C PHE A 132 12.42 29.24 0.12
N GLY A 133 12.34 30.48 0.60
CA GLY A 133 11.29 31.42 0.20
C GLY A 133 9.95 31.12 0.87
N THR A 134 8.84 31.38 0.19
CA THR A 134 7.50 31.18 0.76
C THR A 134 7.17 29.68 0.87
N THR A 135 7.08 29.16 2.10
CA THR A 135 6.70 27.78 2.41
C THR A 135 5.33 27.73 3.09
N CYS A 136 4.64 26.60 3.03
CA CYS A 136 3.36 26.43 3.71
C CYS A 136 3.55 25.56 4.95
N ALA A 137 3.27 26.14 6.11
CA ALA A 137 3.23 25.42 7.37
C ALA A 137 1.82 24.85 7.59
N THR A 138 1.77 23.54 7.85
CA THR A 138 0.57 22.85 8.32
C THR A 138 0.57 22.84 9.85
N LYS A 139 -0.47 23.42 10.46
CA LYS A 139 -0.70 23.35 11.90
C LYS A 139 -1.81 22.37 12.20
N PHE A 140 -1.46 21.25 12.81
CA PHE A 140 -2.43 20.33 13.39
C PHE A 140 -3.02 20.93 14.66
N THR A 141 -4.34 20.83 14.80
CA THR A 141 -5.08 21.33 15.97
C THR A 141 -5.14 20.32 17.12
N PHE A 142 -4.63 19.10 16.90
CA PHE A 142 -4.63 18.01 17.89
C PHE A 142 -3.50 18.14 18.92
N SER A 143 -3.75 17.66 20.14
CA SER A 143 -2.69 17.40 21.12
C SER A 143 -1.75 16.31 20.61
N VAL A 144 -0.44 16.43 20.91
CA VAL A 144 0.60 15.46 20.54
C VAL A 144 0.22 14.04 20.96
N GLN A 145 -0.41 13.89 22.14
CA GLN A 145 -0.86 12.60 22.65
C GLN A 145 -1.98 11.99 21.80
N ALA A 146 -2.96 12.81 21.40
CA ALA A 146 -4.07 12.35 20.56
C ALA A 146 -3.57 11.92 19.16
N ASN A 147 -2.62 12.67 18.59
CA ASN A 147 -2.00 12.31 17.31
C ASN A 147 -1.27 10.96 17.39
N ASN A 148 -0.47 10.74 18.44
CA ASN A 148 0.23 9.46 18.63
C ASN A 148 -0.76 8.28 18.72
N ILE A 149 -1.83 8.43 19.52
CA ILE A 149 -2.86 7.40 19.68
C ILE A 149 -3.51 7.08 18.32
N LEU A 150 -3.88 8.08 17.53
CA LEU A 150 -4.46 7.89 16.20
C LEU A 150 -3.52 7.14 15.27
N ILE A 151 -2.23 7.50 15.26
CA ILE A 151 -1.22 6.80 14.46
C ILE A 151 -1.14 5.32 14.86
N TYR A 152 -1.08 5.02 16.17
CA TYR A 152 -1.05 3.63 16.65
C TYR A 152 -2.28 2.83 16.22
N ILE A 153 -3.48 3.40 16.38
CA ILE A 153 -4.73 2.73 15.96
C ILE A 153 -4.69 2.44 14.46
N THR A 154 -4.36 3.44 13.65
CA THR A 154 -4.31 3.29 12.19
C THR A 154 -3.27 2.29 11.72
N ARG A 155 -2.10 2.24 12.36
CA ARG A 155 -1.07 1.26 12.01
C ARG A 155 -1.50 -0.15 12.42
N SER A 156 -2.02 -0.32 13.64
CA SER A 156 -2.45 -1.63 14.14
C SER A 156 -3.61 -2.23 13.34
N SER A 157 -4.59 -1.42 12.91
CA SER A 157 -5.72 -1.89 12.11
C SER A 157 -5.29 -2.38 10.73
N LEU A 158 -4.35 -1.69 10.09
CA LEU A 158 -3.79 -2.10 8.80
C LEU A 158 -3.01 -3.41 8.91
N ILE A 159 -2.20 -3.54 9.96
CA ILE A 159 -1.44 -4.77 10.23
C ILE A 159 -2.40 -5.94 10.44
N LEU A 160 -3.47 -5.72 11.21
CA LEU A 160 -4.49 -6.74 11.44
C LEU A 160 -5.21 -7.11 10.13
N ALA A 161 -5.54 -6.13 9.28
CA ALA A 161 -6.14 -6.38 7.98
C ALA A 161 -5.24 -7.27 7.12
N ASP A 162 -3.96 -6.91 6.96
CA ASP A 162 -2.98 -7.67 6.17
C ASP A 162 -2.81 -9.10 6.71
N THR A 163 -2.73 -9.25 8.04
CA THR A 163 -2.62 -10.55 8.70
C THR A 163 -3.83 -11.43 8.39
N ILE A 164 -5.05 -10.87 8.46
CA ILE A 164 -6.29 -11.59 8.13
C ILE A 164 -6.26 -12.02 6.66
N VAL A 165 -5.87 -11.14 5.72
CA VAL A 165 -5.78 -11.49 4.30
C VAL A 165 -4.81 -12.65 4.07
N LEU A 166 -3.65 -12.62 4.72
CA LEU A 166 -2.64 -13.67 4.62
C LEU A 166 -3.15 -15.00 5.17
N VAL A 167 -3.73 -14.99 6.37
CA VAL A 167 -4.29 -16.20 7.01
C VAL A 167 -5.42 -16.80 6.17
N LEU A 168 -6.36 -15.99 5.67
CA LEU A 168 -7.45 -16.46 4.81
C LEU A 168 -6.91 -17.03 3.49
N THR A 169 -5.92 -16.37 2.89
CA THR A 169 -5.23 -16.85 1.69
C THR A 169 -4.59 -18.21 1.96
N TRP A 170 -3.90 -18.36 3.10
CA TRP A 170 -3.24 -19.60 3.50
C TRP A 170 -4.24 -20.75 3.67
N ILE A 171 -5.28 -20.56 4.48
CA ILE A 171 -6.31 -21.58 4.73
C ILE A 171 -6.89 -22.10 3.42
N LYS A 172 -7.24 -21.19 2.49
CA LYS A 172 -7.83 -21.59 1.21
C LYS A 172 -6.83 -22.28 0.30
N THR A 173 -5.60 -21.80 0.26
CA THR A 173 -4.49 -22.39 -0.52
C THR A 173 -4.20 -23.82 -0.06
N PHE A 174 -4.01 -24.01 1.24
CA PHE A 174 -3.73 -25.30 1.84
C PHE A 174 -4.91 -26.26 1.70
N GLY A 175 -6.14 -25.76 1.83
CA GLY A 175 -7.35 -26.54 1.58
C GLY A 175 -7.42 -27.07 0.15
N ASN A 176 -7.16 -26.21 -0.85
CA ASN A 176 -7.11 -26.63 -2.25
C ASN A 176 -5.96 -27.60 -2.52
N TRP A 177 -4.78 -27.36 -1.96
CA TRP A 177 -3.61 -28.25 -2.11
C TRP A 177 -3.88 -29.64 -1.54
N ARG A 178 -4.44 -29.72 -0.32
CA ARG A 178 -4.79 -30.99 0.32
C ARG A 178 -5.81 -31.77 -0.52
N ARG A 179 -6.81 -31.09 -1.08
CA ARG A 179 -7.81 -31.68 -1.99
C ARG A 179 -7.22 -32.13 -3.33
N ALA A 180 -6.30 -31.36 -3.92
CA ALA A 180 -5.63 -31.76 -5.16
C ALA A 180 -4.79 -33.03 -4.95
N ARG A 181 -4.11 -33.12 -3.80
CA ARG A 181 -3.29 -34.29 -3.43
C ARG A 181 -4.12 -35.54 -3.15
N SER A 182 -5.32 -35.40 -2.58
CA SER A 182 -6.23 -36.55 -2.37
C SER A 182 -6.78 -37.12 -3.68
N VAL A 183 -6.74 -36.37 -4.79
CA VAL A 183 -7.19 -36.81 -6.12
C VAL A 183 -6.01 -37.17 -7.03
N ASN A 184 -4.80 -37.36 -6.48
CA ASN A 184 -3.58 -37.72 -7.22
C ASN A 184 -3.20 -36.76 -8.37
N VAL A 185 -3.69 -35.51 -8.33
CA VAL A 185 -3.25 -34.47 -9.27
C VAL A 185 -1.89 -33.98 -8.80
N GLN A 186 -0.83 -34.25 -9.58
CA GLN A 186 0.51 -33.70 -9.33
C GLN A 186 0.47 -32.17 -9.49
N VAL A 187 0.19 -31.47 -8.40
CA VAL A 187 0.52 -30.05 -8.28
C VAL A 187 2.02 -29.93 -8.12
N SER A 188 2.68 -29.39 -9.15
CA SER A 188 4.13 -29.18 -9.19
C SER A 188 4.62 -28.45 -7.92
N LEU A 189 5.63 -29.02 -7.26
CA LEU A 189 6.35 -28.41 -6.13
C LEU A 189 6.84 -26.99 -6.46
N THR A 190 7.12 -26.71 -7.74
CA THR A 190 7.53 -25.40 -8.24
C THR A 190 6.43 -24.35 -8.07
N THR A 191 5.14 -24.71 -8.21
CA THR A 191 4.02 -23.80 -7.94
C THR A 191 3.87 -23.50 -6.46
N CYS A 192 4.24 -24.44 -5.58
CA CYS A 192 4.25 -24.22 -4.13
C CYS A 192 5.43 -23.34 -3.71
N LEU A 193 6.63 -23.60 -4.25
CA LEU A 193 7.85 -22.83 -4.01
C LEU A 193 7.78 -21.40 -4.58
N LEU A 194 7.18 -21.19 -5.75
CA LEU A 194 6.93 -19.84 -6.30
C LEU A 194 5.94 -19.04 -5.44
N ARG A 195 4.96 -19.73 -4.83
CA ARG A 195 3.99 -19.12 -3.91
C ARG A 195 4.62 -18.73 -2.57
N ASP A 196 5.59 -19.51 -2.08
CA ASP A 196 6.43 -19.15 -0.93
C ASP A 196 7.43 -18.02 -1.25
N GLY A 197 8.00 -18.00 -2.46
CA GLY A 197 8.93 -16.95 -2.91
C GLY A 197 8.28 -15.55 -2.99
N GLN A 198 7.05 -15.46 -3.50
CA GLN A 198 6.26 -14.22 -3.44
C GLN A 198 5.91 -13.82 -1.99
N HIS A 199 5.78 -14.79 -1.10
CA HIS A 199 5.49 -14.58 0.32
C HIS A 199 6.69 -13.97 1.06
N CYS A 200 7.91 -14.45 0.80
CA CYS A 200 9.14 -13.89 1.37
C CYS A 200 9.41 -12.47 0.87
N LEU A 201 9.17 -12.17 -0.40
CA LEU A 201 9.32 -10.82 -0.95
C LEU A 201 8.30 -9.84 -0.36
N PHE A 202 7.03 -10.24 -0.22
CA PHE A 202 6.00 -9.38 0.38
C PHE A 202 6.16 -9.24 1.90
N HIS A 203 6.57 -10.30 2.61
CA HIS A 203 6.94 -10.24 4.02
C HIS A 203 8.18 -9.35 4.24
N SER A 204 9.14 -9.34 3.31
CA SER A 204 10.29 -8.42 3.36
C SER A 204 9.87 -6.97 3.05
N PHE A 205 8.89 -6.75 2.17
CA PHE A 205 8.33 -5.43 1.89
C PHE A 205 7.50 -4.89 3.07
N VAL A 206 6.75 -5.76 3.73
CA VAL A 206 6.06 -5.47 4.98
C VAL A 206 7.10 -5.21 6.06
N SER A 207 8.08 -6.09 6.28
CA SER A 207 9.18 -5.94 7.25
C SER A 207 10.06 -4.70 7.00
N SER A 208 10.16 -4.21 5.77
CA SER A 208 10.84 -2.95 5.43
C SER A 208 10.10 -1.73 6.03
N LYS A 209 8.76 -1.82 6.21
CA LYS A 209 8.00 -0.84 7.01
C LYS A 209 8.21 -0.98 8.53
N TYR A 210 8.92 -2.01 9.00
CA TYR A 210 9.15 -2.33 10.42
C TYR A 210 10.58 -2.04 10.93
N SER A 211 11.46 -1.35 10.19
CA SER A 211 12.85 -1.16 10.66
C SER A 211 13.00 -0.15 11.81
N SER A 212 12.64 -0.59 13.01
CA SER A 212 13.56 -0.67 14.14
C SER A 212 13.17 -1.89 14.97
N ALA A 213 14.05 -2.89 14.96
CA ALA A 213 14.00 -4.13 15.73
C ALA A 213 13.09 -5.25 15.19
N ALA A 214 13.64 -6.07 14.28
CA ALA A 214 13.71 -7.52 14.52
C ALA A 214 14.68 -8.15 13.52
N ASN A 215 15.82 -8.63 14.04
CA ASN A 215 16.78 -9.43 13.30
C ASN A 215 16.19 -10.79 12.90
N LEU A 216 16.51 -11.19 11.67
CA LEU A 216 16.68 -12.54 11.14
C LEU A 216 16.66 -13.68 12.16
N GLN A 217 15.74 -14.65 11.99
CA GLN A 217 16.11 -16.06 11.85
C GLN A 217 14.91 -16.93 11.46
N PHE A 218 15.22 -18.07 10.83
CA PHE A 218 14.36 -19.19 10.43
C PHE A 218 13.83 -19.18 8.99
N CYS A 219 14.69 -19.67 8.08
CA CYS A 219 14.29 -20.76 7.20
C CYS A 219 15.54 -21.57 6.81
N GLY A 220 15.92 -22.53 7.65
CA GLY A 220 17.08 -23.38 7.43
C GLY A 220 17.05 -24.63 8.30
N ARG A 221 16.26 -25.64 7.90
CA ARG A 221 16.65 -27.06 8.03
C ARG A 221 15.70 -27.98 7.27
N SER A 222 16.21 -28.55 6.18
CA SER A 222 15.71 -29.79 5.59
C SER A 222 16.38 -30.95 6.32
N PRO A 223 15.66 -31.99 6.80
CA PRO A 223 16.27 -33.29 7.07
C PRO A 223 16.33 -34.07 5.74
N GLY A 224 17.55 -34.35 5.29
CA GLY A 224 17.79 -35.24 4.14
C GLY A 224 17.37 -36.69 4.45
N PRO A 225 17.07 -37.49 3.41
CA PRO A 225 16.69 -38.88 3.60
C PRO A 225 17.93 -39.77 3.74
N THR A 226 17.90 -40.68 4.72
CA THR A 226 18.63 -41.95 4.71
C THR A 226 17.62 -43.07 4.63
#